data_AF-A0A4Y9Y535-F1
#
_entry.id   AF-A0A4Y9Y535-F1
#
_cell.length_a   1.000
_cell.length_b   1.000
_cell.length_c   1.000
_cell.angle_alpha   90.00
_cell.angle_beta   90.00
_cell.angle_gamma   90.00
#
_symmetry.space_group_name_H-M   'P 1'
#
loop_
_entity.id
_entity.type
_entity.pdbx_description
1 polymer ?
#
loop_
_entity_poly.entity_id
_entity_poly.type
_entity_poly.pdbx_seq_one_letter_code
_entity_poly.pdbx_strand_id
1 'polypeptide(L)'
;MWVLGSPHLRSSKPDCFRHAARQIETRCGDLELDEDGRVRAAISMTLCELKTARYTSLPLECQAFSADITTALQYDAPYASCVEAISRSAQFWASYSGYLREIPQLCFAFQRGNAIDEAHDIYRNATLEHIAFLQLLSDRDENSETQRSQWAALVAETKNTLVELRESSIAEDASAALAASLHDMLHEMLSKINDEIAHRQRRKEDDVALAFSHYIDSLSTAAAEIPLTLSLRLIPVLDELDGKLHQMVTRADQMNANWLAMQNSAILAEQTIREFSEAATGASAQLNKSAQQARSAHIAQVAASRATLRLAGKIEQMTAATHEGLSRINDSAAALQERLTFHHLDSGSTGWNLPWPLTLMLTQRPCDDFVIDRRSRAAHQDATATTTTAGGTAGLGLRFRFGFGYPTGLYGHPLAILALLCLRLVWFLALGLLRSPTLVRLPWLPFFANN
;
A
#
# COMPACT_ATOMS: atom_id res chain seq x y z
N MET A 1 -20.97 1.78 5.45
CA MET A 1 -21.09 3.09 6.12
C MET A 1 -21.77 2.84 7.46
N TRP A 2 -20.97 2.60 8.50
CA TRP A 2 -21.46 2.33 9.84
C TRP A 2 -21.93 3.65 10.44
N VAL A 3 -23.24 3.81 10.62
CA VAL A 3 -23.77 4.93 11.39
C VAL A 3 -23.55 4.56 12.85
N LEU A 4 -22.50 5.11 13.46
CA LEU A 4 -22.30 5.14 14.90
C LEU A 4 -23.39 6.04 15.50
N GLY A 5 -24.61 5.51 15.56
CA GLY A 5 -25.78 6.17 16.13
C GLY A 5 -26.00 5.72 17.57
N SER A 6 -25.92 6.68 18.49
CA SER A 6 -26.54 6.76 19.83
C SER A 6 -26.45 5.56 20.80
N PRO A 7 -26.04 5.79 22.07
CA PRO A 7 -25.75 4.74 23.06
C PRO A 7 -26.97 4.02 23.71
N HIS A 8 -28.19 4.14 23.16
CA HIS A 8 -29.41 3.77 23.89
C HIS A 8 -30.23 2.54 23.43
N LEU A 9 -29.79 1.76 22.43
CA LEU A 9 -30.41 0.46 22.14
C LEU A 9 -29.51 -0.71 22.55
N ARG A 10 -29.43 -0.91 23.88
CA ARG A 10 -28.81 -2.12 24.47
C ARG A 10 -29.73 -3.33 24.27
N SER A 11 -29.54 -4.05 23.17
CA SER A 11 -29.82 -5.49 23.16
C SER A 11 -28.99 -6.16 24.27
N SER A 12 -29.65 -6.91 25.16
CA SER A 12 -29.04 -7.55 26.35
C SER A 12 -28.03 -8.66 26.00
N LYS A 13 -28.02 -9.15 24.77
CA LYS A 13 -27.00 -10.11 24.32
C LYS A 13 -25.70 -9.37 24.00
N PRO A 14 -24.54 -9.80 24.54
CA PRO A 14 -23.26 -9.28 24.09
C PRO A 14 -23.09 -9.61 22.61
N ASP A 15 -23.19 -8.59 21.77
CA ASP A 15 -22.93 -8.70 20.34
C ASP A 15 -21.43 -8.96 20.14
N CYS A 16 -21.08 -9.97 19.34
CA CYS A 16 -19.69 -10.33 19.03
C CYS A 16 -18.90 -9.11 18.58
N PHE A 17 -19.52 -8.28 17.73
CA PHE A 17 -18.92 -7.04 17.24
C PHE A 17 -18.65 -6.04 18.35
N ARG A 18 -19.52 -5.95 19.36
CA ARG A 18 -19.32 -5.04 20.49
C ARG A 18 -18.13 -5.46 21.34
N HIS A 19 -17.91 -6.77 21.50
CA HIS A 19 -16.74 -7.27 22.21
C HIS A 19 -15.46 -6.98 21.42
N ALA A 20 -15.44 -7.29 20.13
CA ALA A 20 -14.29 -7.00 19.26
C ALA A 20 -14.00 -5.48 19.18
N ALA A 21 -15.03 -4.64 19.06
CA ALA A 21 -14.89 -3.18 19.02
C ALA A 21 -14.31 -2.61 20.33
N ARG A 22 -14.71 -3.13 21.50
CA ARG A 22 -14.12 -2.71 22.79
C ARG A 22 -12.63 -3.09 22.92
N GLN A 23 -12.25 -4.25 22.39
CA GLN A 23 -10.84 -4.64 22.36
C GLN A 23 -10.02 -3.70 21.46
N ILE A 24 -10.60 -3.24 20.35
CA ILE A 24 -10.00 -2.23 19.49
C ILE A 24 -9.88 -0.91 20.26
N GLU A 25 -10.99 -0.41 20.80
CA GLU A 25 -11.09 0.85 21.55
C GLU A 25 -10.03 0.98 22.66
N THR A 26 -9.94 -0.04 23.53
CA THR A 26 -8.98 -0.04 24.65
C THR A 26 -7.52 -0.05 24.24
N ARG A 27 -7.22 -0.41 22.98
CA ARG A 27 -5.85 -0.58 22.47
C ARG A 27 -5.54 0.34 21.30
N CYS A 28 -6.36 1.33 21.01
CA CYS A 28 -6.17 2.17 19.84
C CYS A 28 -4.86 2.97 19.84
N GLY A 29 -4.26 3.23 21.00
CA GLY A 29 -2.90 3.81 21.07
C GLY A 29 -1.80 2.85 20.60
N ASP A 30 -1.96 1.54 20.87
CA ASP A 30 -1.00 0.51 20.46
C ASP A 30 -1.25 0.05 19.02
N LEU A 31 -2.52 -0.10 18.62
CA LEU A 31 -2.96 -0.67 17.34
C LEU A 31 -2.61 0.19 16.11
N GLU A 32 -2.38 1.49 16.30
CA GLU A 32 -1.91 2.37 15.23
C GLU A 32 -0.45 2.05 14.85
N LEU A 33 0.33 1.55 15.82
CA LEU A 33 1.76 1.25 15.68
C LEU A 33 2.04 -0.25 15.57
N ASP A 34 1.16 -1.10 16.11
CA ASP A 34 1.30 -2.55 16.17
C ASP A 34 0.49 -3.25 15.06
N GLU A 35 1.20 -3.66 14.01
CA GLU A 35 0.67 -4.45 12.90
C GLU A 35 0.03 -5.77 13.39
N ASP A 36 0.59 -6.41 14.42
CA ASP A 36 0.09 -7.68 14.93
C ASP A 36 -1.28 -7.51 15.59
N GLY A 37 -1.41 -6.51 16.45
CA GLY A 37 -2.69 -6.15 17.05
C GLY A 37 -3.76 -5.85 15.99
N ARG A 38 -3.38 -5.14 14.93
CA ARG A 38 -4.30 -4.82 13.82
C ARG A 38 -4.80 -6.06 13.10
N VAL A 39 -3.90 -7.03 12.84
CA VAL A 39 -4.27 -8.32 12.24
C VAL A 39 -5.22 -9.10 13.15
N ARG A 40 -4.95 -9.19 14.46
CA ARG A 40 -5.81 -9.91 15.42
C ARG A 40 -7.20 -9.29 15.55
N ALA A 41 -7.28 -7.97 15.57
CA ALA A 41 -8.54 -7.25 15.56
C ALA A 41 -9.32 -7.51 14.26
N ALA A 42 -8.65 -7.52 13.10
CA ALA A 42 -9.27 -7.80 11.81
C ALA A 42 -9.84 -9.22 11.76
N ILE A 43 -9.08 -10.21 12.27
CA ILE A 43 -9.55 -11.59 12.41
C ILE A 43 -10.81 -11.63 13.29
N SER A 44 -10.76 -11.02 14.47
CA SER A 44 -11.87 -11.05 15.43
C SER A 44 -13.16 -10.45 14.84
N MET A 45 -13.06 -9.31 14.16
CA MET A 45 -14.18 -8.68 13.44
C MET A 45 -14.72 -9.55 12.31
N THR A 46 -13.81 -10.19 11.55
CA THR A 46 -14.19 -11.13 10.48
C THR A 46 -14.96 -12.31 11.03
N LEU A 47 -14.49 -12.94 12.11
CA LEU A 47 -15.18 -14.07 12.72
C LEU A 47 -16.57 -13.69 13.24
N CYS A 48 -16.72 -12.47 13.77
CA CYS A 48 -18.04 -11.94 14.15
C CYS A 48 -18.98 -11.81 12.95
N GLU A 49 -18.49 -11.32 11.81
CA GLU A 49 -19.28 -11.24 10.58
C GLU A 49 -19.70 -12.62 10.08
N LEU A 50 -18.77 -13.58 10.06
CA LEU A 50 -19.05 -14.95 9.64
C LEU A 50 -20.05 -15.66 10.56
N LYS A 51 -19.93 -15.46 11.89
CA LYS A 51 -20.87 -15.99 12.88
C LYS A 51 -22.27 -15.38 12.68
N THR A 52 -22.34 -14.09 12.38
CA THR A 52 -23.61 -13.37 12.12
C THR A 52 -24.26 -13.82 10.82
N ALA A 53 -23.47 -14.09 9.78
CA ALA A 53 -23.93 -14.63 8.51
C ALA A 53 -24.29 -16.14 8.55
N ARG A 54 -24.19 -16.79 9.73
CA ARG A 54 -24.53 -18.20 9.96
C ARG A 54 -23.76 -19.18 9.07
N TYR A 55 -22.49 -18.90 8.79
CA TYR A 55 -21.63 -19.90 8.14
C TYR A 55 -21.51 -21.14 9.01
N THR A 56 -21.71 -22.32 8.42
CA THR A 56 -21.83 -23.61 9.12
C THR A 56 -20.54 -24.05 9.84
N SER A 57 -19.38 -23.53 9.43
CA SER A 57 -18.10 -23.85 10.08
C SER A 57 -17.11 -22.69 9.95
N LEU A 58 -16.66 -22.18 11.09
CA LEU A 58 -15.50 -21.29 11.16
C LEU A 58 -14.20 -22.12 11.06
N PRO A 59 -13.11 -21.58 10.48
CA PRO A 59 -11.82 -22.27 10.48
C PRO A 59 -11.36 -22.58 11.91
N LEU A 60 -10.96 -23.84 12.17
CA LEU A 60 -10.52 -24.29 13.49
C LEU A 60 -9.23 -23.58 13.91
N GLU A 61 -8.40 -23.21 12.93
CA GLU A 61 -7.17 -22.44 13.11
C GLU A 61 -7.44 -21.04 13.72
N CYS A 62 -8.67 -20.55 13.62
CA CYS A 62 -9.09 -19.24 14.12
C CYS A 62 -9.81 -19.29 15.48
N GLN A 63 -9.93 -20.46 16.10
CA GLN A 63 -10.73 -20.64 17.33
C GLN A 63 -10.27 -19.72 18.47
N ALA A 64 -8.96 -19.48 18.61
CA ALA A 64 -8.37 -18.59 19.61
C ALA A 64 -8.91 -17.14 19.53
N PHE A 65 -9.31 -16.69 18.34
CA PHE A 65 -9.79 -15.33 18.09
C PHE A 65 -11.31 -15.20 18.16
N SER A 66 -12.03 -16.27 18.53
CA SER A 66 -13.47 -16.19 18.74
C SER A 66 -13.81 -15.36 19.98
N ALA A 67 -14.89 -14.57 19.92
CA ALA A 67 -15.31 -13.67 21.00
C ALA A 67 -15.70 -14.38 22.32
N ASP A 68 -15.77 -15.72 22.31
CA ASP A 68 -16.13 -16.53 23.47
C ASP A 68 -14.91 -16.83 24.38
N ILE A 69 -13.69 -16.47 23.96
CA ILE A 69 -12.43 -16.74 24.70
C ILE A 69 -11.89 -15.45 25.36
N THR A 70 -11.43 -15.56 26.60
CA THR A 70 -10.90 -14.46 27.41
C THR A 70 -9.67 -13.79 26.78
N THR A 71 -9.61 -12.47 26.87
CA THR A 71 -8.64 -11.55 26.24
C THR A 71 -7.16 -11.89 26.47
N ALA A 72 -6.81 -12.49 27.60
CA ALA A 72 -5.43 -12.79 27.95
C ALA A 72 -4.78 -13.87 27.06
N LEU A 73 -5.56 -14.84 26.54
CA LEU A 73 -5.03 -15.94 25.72
C LEU A 73 -4.92 -15.58 24.23
N GLN A 74 -5.50 -14.45 23.81
CA GLN A 74 -5.49 -14.00 22.41
C GLN A 74 -4.18 -13.33 21.99
N TYR A 75 -3.38 -12.86 22.94
CA TYR A 75 -2.19 -12.06 22.67
C TYR A 75 -1.02 -12.90 22.13
N ASP A 76 -0.79 -14.08 22.70
CA ASP A 76 0.32 -14.95 22.29
C ASP A 76 -0.07 -15.96 21.21
N ALA A 77 -1.36 -16.04 20.87
CA ALA A 77 -1.85 -16.98 19.88
C ALA A 77 -1.23 -16.66 18.49
N PRO A 78 -0.63 -17.62 17.80
CA PRO A 78 -0.11 -17.40 16.45
C PRO A 78 -1.29 -17.15 15.49
N TYR A 79 -1.33 -15.97 14.88
CA TYR A 79 -2.41 -15.58 13.97
C TYR A 79 -2.18 -16.05 12.51
N ALA A 80 -0.95 -16.41 12.15
CA ALA A 80 -0.57 -16.74 10.77
C ALA A 80 -1.38 -17.92 10.18
N SER A 81 -1.60 -18.98 10.96
CA SER A 81 -2.40 -20.14 10.54
C SER A 81 -3.87 -19.77 10.31
N CYS A 82 -4.42 -18.88 11.14
CA CYS A 82 -5.78 -18.38 10.96
C CYS A 82 -5.90 -17.52 9.70
N VAL A 83 -4.94 -16.62 9.44
CA VAL A 83 -4.92 -15.79 8.21
C VAL A 83 -4.81 -16.68 6.96
N GLU A 84 -3.95 -17.70 6.99
CA GLU A 84 -3.85 -18.69 5.92
C GLU A 84 -5.20 -19.38 5.69
N ALA A 85 -5.86 -19.84 6.74
CA ALA A 85 -7.16 -20.49 6.64
C ALA A 85 -8.26 -19.56 6.09
N ILE A 86 -8.29 -18.29 6.52
CA ILE A 86 -9.18 -17.25 5.97
C ILE A 86 -8.93 -17.06 4.47
N SER A 87 -7.66 -17.04 4.04
CA SER A 87 -7.30 -16.82 2.63
C SER A 87 -7.78 -17.93 1.67
N ARG A 88 -8.13 -19.12 2.19
CA ARG A 88 -8.69 -20.22 1.39
C ARG A 88 -10.09 -19.92 0.84
N SER A 89 -10.79 -18.94 1.41
CA SER A 89 -12.10 -18.47 0.95
C SER A 89 -12.03 -17.02 0.50
N ALA A 90 -12.32 -16.75 -0.78
CA ALA A 90 -12.32 -15.40 -1.33
C ALA A 90 -13.28 -14.46 -0.57
N GLN A 91 -14.40 -14.98 -0.08
CA GLN A 91 -15.36 -14.20 0.70
C GLN A 91 -14.82 -13.83 2.08
N PHE A 92 -14.17 -14.78 2.77
CA PHE A 92 -13.61 -14.52 4.11
C PHE A 92 -12.42 -13.56 4.01
N TRP A 93 -11.61 -13.73 2.96
CA TRP A 93 -10.51 -12.82 2.65
C TRP A 93 -10.99 -11.39 2.36
N ALA A 94 -12.12 -11.23 1.66
CA ALA A 94 -12.70 -9.92 1.41
C ALA A 94 -13.11 -9.22 2.72
N SER A 95 -13.82 -9.90 3.63
CA SER A 95 -14.18 -9.33 4.94
C SER A 95 -12.94 -9.01 5.79
N TYR A 96 -11.97 -9.93 5.87
CA TYR A 96 -10.72 -9.72 6.59
C TYR A 96 -9.92 -8.53 6.08
N SER A 97 -9.66 -8.47 4.77
CA SER A 97 -8.89 -7.37 4.17
C SER A 97 -9.63 -6.03 4.25
N GLY A 98 -10.96 -6.05 4.30
CA GLY A 98 -11.79 -4.89 4.63
C GLY A 98 -11.50 -4.38 6.03
N TYR A 99 -11.70 -5.21 7.06
CA TYR A 99 -11.45 -4.80 8.45
C TYR A 99 -10.00 -4.41 8.71
N LEU A 100 -9.03 -5.10 8.11
CA LEU A 100 -7.61 -4.75 8.26
C LEU A 100 -7.32 -3.30 7.83
N ARG A 101 -8.03 -2.81 6.81
CA ARG A 101 -7.93 -1.42 6.33
C ARG A 101 -8.80 -0.45 7.14
N GLU A 102 -9.92 -0.91 7.68
CA GLU A 102 -10.86 -0.08 8.43
C GLU A 102 -10.44 0.14 9.90
N ILE A 103 -9.70 -0.79 10.52
CA ILE A 103 -9.32 -0.69 11.94
C ILE A 103 -8.58 0.61 12.30
N PRO A 104 -7.59 1.09 11.53
CA PRO A 104 -6.98 2.39 11.81
C PRO A 104 -8.01 3.53 11.83
N GLN A 105 -8.95 3.52 10.90
CA GLN A 105 -10.02 4.54 10.83
C GLN A 105 -10.98 4.43 12.01
N LEU A 106 -11.33 3.21 12.42
CA LEU A 106 -12.13 2.97 13.63
C LEU A 106 -11.41 3.47 14.87
N CYS A 107 -10.09 3.29 14.96
CA CYS A 107 -9.33 3.79 16.09
C CYS A 107 -9.29 5.31 16.17
N PHE A 108 -9.11 6.00 15.05
CA PHE A 108 -9.25 7.46 15.03
C PHE A 108 -10.65 7.92 15.47
N ALA A 109 -11.70 7.18 15.09
CA ALA A 109 -13.06 7.49 15.52
C ALA A 109 -13.25 7.29 17.03
N PHE A 110 -12.73 6.19 17.61
CA PHE A 110 -12.82 5.91 19.05
C PHE A 110 -12.01 6.91 19.87
N GLN A 111 -10.77 7.21 19.48
CA GLN A 111 -9.95 8.21 20.17
C GLN A 111 -10.64 9.58 20.19
N ARG A 112 -11.24 9.98 19.07
CA ARG A 112 -12.01 11.23 19.01
C ARG A 112 -13.25 11.20 19.91
N GLY A 113 -13.96 10.08 19.95
CA GLY A 113 -15.10 9.90 20.86
C GLY A 113 -14.69 10.06 22.32
N ASN A 114 -13.63 9.36 22.73
CA ASN A 114 -13.12 9.40 24.10
C ASN A 114 -12.64 10.79 24.49
N ALA A 115 -11.96 11.51 23.59
CA ALA A 115 -11.54 12.89 23.83
C ALA A 115 -12.71 13.86 24.01
N ILE A 116 -13.82 13.64 23.29
CA ILE A 116 -15.05 14.45 23.45
C ILE A 116 -15.69 14.16 24.80
N ASP A 117 -15.80 12.89 25.19
CA ASP A 117 -16.38 12.50 26.47
C ASP A 117 -15.53 13.01 27.66
N GLU A 118 -14.20 12.92 27.56
CA GLU A 118 -13.27 13.49 28.54
C GLU A 118 -13.44 15.02 28.65
N ALA A 119 -13.55 15.72 27.52
CA ALA A 119 -13.82 17.15 27.53
C ALA A 119 -15.15 17.48 28.21
N HIS A 120 -16.22 16.73 27.91
CA HIS A 120 -17.52 16.91 28.56
C HIS A 120 -17.46 16.69 30.07
N ASP A 121 -16.73 15.67 30.53
CA ASP A 121 -16.55 15.40 31.96
C ASP A 121 -15.78 16.53 32.66
N ILE A 122 -14.73 17.06 32.03
CA ILE A 122 -13.99 18.23 32.54
C ILE A 122 -14.92 19.45 32.64
N TYR A 123 -15.70 19.74 31.60
CA TYR A 123 -16.66 20.84 31.61
C TYR A 123 -17.75 20.67 32.67
N ARG A 124 -18.23 19.45 32.87
CA ARG A 124 -19.21 19.14 33.91
C ARG A 124 -18.62 19.39 35.29
N ASN A 125 -17.41 18.92 35.56
CA ASN A 125 -16.74 19.12 36.84
C ASN A 125 -16.49 20.60 37.11
N ALA A 126 -15.98 21.34 36.13
CA ALA A 126 -15.77 22.78 36.25
C ALA A 126 -17.09 23.53 36.51
N THR A 127 -18.18 23.13 35.86
CA THR A 127 -19.50 23.75 36.07
C THR A 127 -20.02 23.50 37.49
N LEU A 128 -19.82 22.29 38.04
CA LEU A 128 -20.20 21.98 39.42
C LEU A 128 -19.40 22.80 40.43
N GLU A 129 -18.10 23.01 40.20
CA GLU A 129 -17.27 23.86 41.05
C GLU A 129 -17.73 25.32 41.02
N HIS A 130 -18.08 25.86 39.84
CA HIS A 130 -18.62 27.21 39.72
C HIS A 130 -19.96 27.37 40.44
N ILE A 131 -20.85 26.38 40.36
CA ILE A 131 -22.13 26.39 41.09
C ILE A 131 -21.88 26.40 42.60
N ALA A 132 -20.98 25.56 43.10
CA ALA A 132 -20.62 25.51 44.51
C ALA A 132 -20.02 26.85 45.00
N PHE A 133 -19.19 27.48 44.18
CA PHE A 133 -18.63 28.80 44.49
C PHE A 133 -19.71 29.90 44.55
N LEU A 134 -20.65 29.92 43.59
CA LEU A 134 -21.75 30.88 43.59
C LEU A 134 -22.67 30.70 44.81
N GLN A 135 -22.93 29.46 45.22
CA GLN A 135 -23.69 29.18 46.44
C GLN A 135 -22.96 29.72 47.68
N LEU A 136 -21.65 29.49 47.80
CA LEU A 136 -20.86 30.04 48.90
C LEU A 136 -20.91 31.57 48.97
N LEU A 137 -20.87 32.26 47.82
CA LEU A 137 -21.00 33.72 47.77
C LEU A 137 -22.41 34.17 48.20
N SER A 138 -23.45 33.48 47.74
CA SER A 138 -24.84 33.75 48.13
C SER A 138 -25.04 33.61 49.64
N ASP A 139 -24.56 32.51 50.24
CA ASP A 139 -24.65 32.25 51.67
C ASP A 139 -23.94 33.33 52.49
N ARG A 140 -22.79 33.81 52.01
CA ARG A 140 -22.04 34.90 52.64
C ARG A 140 -22.81 36.21 52.60
N ASP A 141 -23.47 36.52 51.48
CA ASP A 141 -24.25 37.73 51.32
C ASP A 141 -25.50 37.71 52.23
N GLU A 142 -26.22 36.59 52.30
CA GLU A 142 -27.37 36.42 53.21
C GLU A 142 -26.96 36.56 54.68
N ASN A 143 -25.83 35.97 55.07
CA ASN A 143 -25.31 36.11 56.42
C ASN A 143 -24.90 37.56 56.71
N SER A 144 -24.30 38.26 55.74
CA SER A 144 -23.97 39.68 55.87
C SER A 144 -25.23 40.54 56.00
N GLU A 145 -26.31 40.23 55.28
CA GLU A 145 -27.59 40.95 55.37
C GLU A 145 -28.26 40.71 56.72
N THR A 146 -28.23 39.48 57.23
CA THR A 146 -28.73 39.13 58.56
C THR A 146 -27.96 39.86 59.66
N GLN A 147 -26.63 39.96 59.55
CA GLN A 147 -25.83 40.75 60.49
C GLN A 147 -26.18 42.24 60.43
N ARG A 148 -26.42 42.79 59.23
CA ARG A 148 -26.84 44.18 59.06
C ARG A 148 -28.21 44.43 59.67
N SER A 149 -29.18 43.53 59.51
CA SER A 149 -30.52 43.70 60.06
C SER A 149 -30.53 43.57 61.58
N GLN A 150 -29.79 42.62 62.15
CA GLN A 150 -29.60 42.51 63.60
C GLN A 150 -28.96 43.76 64.18
N TRP A 151 -27.94 44.29 63.51
CA TRP A 151 -27.29 45.52 63.93
C TRP A 151 -28.24 46.73 63.86
N ALA A 152 -29.00 46.86 62.77
CA ALA A 152 -29.99 47.92 62.63
C ALA A 152 -31.07 47.85 63.72
N ALA A 153 -31.52 46.64 64.09
CA ALA A 153 -32.47 46.43 65.18
C ALA A 153 -31.89 46.85 66.54
N LEU A 154 -30.65 46.46 66.86
CA LEU A 154 -29.96 46.87 68.08
C LEU A 154 -29.83 48.40 68.18
N VAL A 155 -29.49 49.06 67.07
CA VAL A 155 -29.40 50.52 66.99
C VAL A 155 -30.78 51.17 67.19
N ALA A 156 -31.85 50.58 66.66
CA ALA A 156 -33.21 51.08 66.87
C ALA A 156 -33.67 50.92 68.33
N GLU A 157 -33.37 49.78 68.96
CA GLU A 157 -33.71 49.50 70.37
C GLU A 157 -32.96 50.42 71.33
N THR A 158 -31.65 50.61 71.12
CA THR A 158 -30.86 51.58 71.89
C THR A 158 -31.37 53.00 71.73
N LYS A 159 -31.88 53.37 70.55
CA LYS A 159 -32.53 54.68 70.35
C LYS A 159 -33.84 54.79 71.13
N ASN A 160 -34.67 53.75 71.14
CA ASN A 160 -35.98 53.77 71.83
C ASN A 160 -35.82 53.84 73.35
N THR A 161 -34.93 53.03 73.93
CA THR A 161 -34.60 53.07 75.36
C THR A 161 -34.12 54.46 75.79
N LEU A 162 -33.38 55.16 74.91
CA LEU A 162 -32.96 56.53 75.17
C LEU A 162 -34.12 57.52 75.24
N VAL A 163 -35.09 57.38 74.34
CA VAL A 163 -36.28 58.24 74.33
C VAL A 163 -37.12 57.97 75.58
N GLU A 164 -37.28 56.72 75.99
CA GLU A 164 -38.02 56.33 77.21
C GLU A 164 -37.35 56.84 78.50
N LEU A 165 -36.02 56.75 78.60
CA LEU A 165 -35.26 57.35 79.70
C LEU A 165 -35.43 58.88 79.75
N ARG A 166 -35.52 59.53 78.58
CA ARG A 166 -35.78 60.97 78.51
C ARG A 166 -37.19 61.32 78.99
N GLU A 167 -38.20 60.57 78.56
CA GLU A 167 -39.61 60.82 78.90
C GLU A 167 -39.94 60.53 80.37
N SER A 168 -39.29 59.54 81.00
CA SER A 168 -39.48 59.22 82.42
C SER A 168 -38.82 60.23 83.39
N SER A 169 -37.97 61.13 82.90
CA SER A 169 -37.23 62.11 83.70
C SER A 169 -38.01 63.41 83.97
N ILE A 170 -39.16 63.32 84.65
CA ILE A 170 -40.08 64.46 84.95
C ILE A 170 -39.67 65.27 86.22
N ALA A 171 -38.54 64.99 86.87
CA ALA A 171 -38.02 65.82 87.98
C ALA A 171 -37.05 66.91 87.44
N GLU A 172 -37.59 68.09 87.11
CA GLU A 172 -36.97 69.16 86.30
C GLU A 172 -35.52 69.57 86.64
N ASP A 173 -35.07 69.54 87.90
CA ASP A 173 -33.73 70.00 88.27
C ASP A 173 -32.68 68.89 88.42
N ALA A 174 -33.10 67.66 88.75
CA ALA A 174 -32.21 66.49 88.76
C ALA A 174 -32.12 65.84 87.37
N SER A 175 -33.15 66.00 86.53
CA SER A 175 -33.21 65.44 85.18
C SER A 175 -32.31 66.17 84.21
N ALA A 176 -32.07 67.47 84.34
CA ALA A 176 -31.16 68.20 83.45
C ALA A 176 -29.71 67.76 83.62
N ALA A 177 -29.24 67.59 84.87
CA ALA A 177 -27.91 67.09 85.17
C ALA A 177 -27.74 65.62 84.75
N LEU A 178 -28.76 64.79 85.01
CA LEU A 178 -28.74 63.38 84.61
C LEU A 178 -28.82 63.23 83.08
N ALA A 179 -29.65 64.02 82.39
CA ALA A 179 -29.76 64.03 80.94
C ALA A 179 -28.48 64.55 80.27
N ALA A 180 -27.82 65.56 80.83
CA ALA A 180 -26.51 66.01 80.37
C ALA A 180 -25.46 64.90 80.53
N SER A 181 -25.42 64.24 81.69
CA SER A 181 -24.50 63.11 81.93
C SER A 181 -24.79 61.91 81.02
N LEU A 182 -26.06 61.60 80.76
CA LEU A 182 -26.48 60.49 79.91
C LEU A 182 -26.25 60.82 78.43
N HIS A 183 -26.39 62.09 78.03
CA HIS A 183 -26.02 62.56 76.70
C HIS A 183 -24.52 62.48 76.48
N ASP A 184 -23.71 62.90 77.46
CA ASP A 184 -22.24 62.83 77.38
C ASP A 184 -21.77 61.36 77.33
N MET A 185 -22.36 60.49 78.16
CA MET A 185 -22.08 59.05 78.14
C MET A 185 -22.52 58.39 76.82
N LEU A 186 -23.63 58.84 76.22
CA LEU A 186 -24.02 58.37 74.89
C LEU A 186 -23.13 58.90 73.80
N HIS A 187 -22.71 60.16 73.88
CA HIS A 187 -21.83 60.74 72.88
C HIS A 187 -20.47 60.06 72.93
N GLU A 188 -20.01 59.70 74.14
CA GLU A 188 -18.81 58.88 74.36
C GLU A 188 -18.99 57.44 73.87
N MET A 189 -20.12 56.79 74.16
CA MET A 189 -20.42 55.45 73.63
C MET A 189 -20.55 55.47 72.11
N LEU A 190 -21.26 56.44 71.53
CA LEU A 190 -21.41 56.60 70.08
C LEU A 190 -20.07 56.91 69.44
N SER A 191 -19.22 57.74 70.05
CA SER A 191 -17.86 57.99 69.58
C SER A 191 -17.04 56.71 69.61
N LYS A 192 -17.04 55.98 70.73
CA LYS A 192 -16.34 54.69 70.87
C LYS A 192 -16.86 53.66 69.87
N ILE A 193 -18.18 53.61 69.64
CA ILE A 193 -18.79 52.74 68.63
C ILE A 193 -18.39 53.19 67.22
N ASN A 194 -18.37 54.49 66.92
CA ASN A 194 -17.96 54.99 65.61
C ASN A 194 -16.47 54.71 65.36
N ASP A 195 -15.64 54.86 66.38
CA ASP A 195 -14.21 54.52 66.34
C ASP A 195 -14.03 53.01 66.18
N GLU A 196 -14.81 52.18 66.88
CA GLU A 196 -14.75 50.72 66.76
C GLU A 196 -15.29 50.24 65.41
N ILE A 197 -16.32 50.89 64.86
CA ILE A 197 -16.83 50.65 63.51
C ILE A 197 -15.79 51.08 62.49
N ALA A 198 -15.22 52.28 62.59
CA ALA A 198 -14.17 52.75 61.70
C ALA A 198 -12.90 51.88 61.79
N HIS A 199 -12.59 51.37 62.99
CA HIS A 199 -11.49 50.44 63.21
C HIS A 199 -11.80 49.08 62.60
N ARG A 200 -13.01 48.54 62.76
CA ARG A 200 -13.42 47.27 62.13
C ARG A 200 -13.53 47.40 60.62
N GLN A 201 -13.97 48.54 60.12
CA GLN A 201 -14.01 48.88 58.71
C GLN A 201 -12.59 48.91 58.14
N ARG A 202 -11.67 49.63 58.80
CA ARG A 202 -10.25 49.63 58.43
C ARG A 202 -9.62 48.24 58.52
N ARG A 203 -9.88 47.47 59.58
CA ARG A 203 -9.41 46.08 59.67
C ARG A 203 -9.96 45.22 58.55
N LYS A 204 -11.24 45.36 58.19
CA LYS A 204 -11.82 44.63 57.05
C LYS A 204 -11.25 45.11 55.73
N GLU A 205 -11.00 46.40 55.55
CA GLU A 205 -10.35 46.96 54.36
C GLU A 205 -8.89 46.49 54.27
N ASP A 206 -8.17 46.44 55.38
CA ASP A 206 -6.80 45.92 55.49
C ASP A 206 -6.77 44.41 55.26
N ASP A 207 -7.69 43.64 55.84
CA ASP A 207 -7.82 42.18 55.63
C ASP A 207 -8.21 41.88 54.19
N VAL A 208 -9.11 42.68 53.59
CA VAL A 208 -9.49 42.57 52.17
C VAL A 208 -8.32 43.00 51.29
N ALA A 209 -7.59 44.07 51.61
CA ALA A 209 -6.42 44.50 50.87
C ALA A 209 -5.27 43.50 50.98
N LEU A 210 -5.08 42.87 52.14
CA LEU A 210 -4.11 41.79 52.37
C LEU A 210 -4.51 40.53 51.61
N ALA A 211 -5.80 40.15 51.63
CA ALA A 211 -6.31 39.03 50.86
C ALA A 211 -6.21 39.30 49.35
N PHE A 212 -6.51 40.52 48.90
CA PHE A 212 -6.32 40.94 47.51
C PHE A 212 -4.84 40.99 47.14
N SER A 213 -3.96 41.46 48.03
CA SER A 213 -2.51 41.47 47.79
C SER A 213 -1.97 40.05 47.72
N HIS A 214 -2.40 39.15 48.60
CA HIS A 214 -2.05 37.74 48.56
C HIS A 214 -2.61 37.06 47.31
N TYR A 215 -3.82 37.43 46.87
CA TYR A 215 -4.39 36.92 45.62
C TYR A 215 -3.68 37.48 44.40
N ILE A 216 -3.30 38.76 44.39
CA ILE A 216 -2.50 39.39 43.33
C ILE A 216 -1.09 38.80 43.29
N ASP A 217 -0.45 38.53 44.42
CA ASP A 217 0.85 37.87 44.48
C ASP A 217 0.76 36.40 44.08
N SER A 218 -0.28 35.68 44.50
CA SER A 218 -0.54 34.31 44.06
C SER A 218 -0.84 34.27 42.56
N LEU A 219 -1.59 35.25 42.04
CA LEU A 219 -1.91 35.37 40.63
C LEU A 219 -0.69 35.82 39.83
N SER A 220 0.17 36.69 40.36
CA SER A 220 1.41 37.13 39.71
C SER A 220 2.44 36.00 39.68
N THR A 221 2.52 35.21 40.76
CA THR A 221 3.35 34.01 40.84
C THR A 221 2.85 32.95 39.86
N ALA A 222 1.54 32.68 39.83
CA ALA A 222 0.95 31.78 38.85
C ALA A 222 1.09 32.31 37.41
N ALA A 223 0.91 33.61 37.19
CA ALA A 223 1.10 34.26 35.90
C ALA A 223 2.57 34.39 35.48
N ALA A 224 3.52 34.25 36.40
CA ALA A 224 4.95 34.13 36.11
C ALA A 224 5.36 32.67 35.87
N GLU A 225 4.72 31.71 36.53
CA GLU A 225 4.89 30.28 36.28
C GLU A 225 4.29 29.85 34.93
N ILE A 226 3.18 30.46 34.49
CA ILE A 226 2.57 30.17 33.20
C ILE A 226 3.55 30.38 32.03
N PRO A 227 4.18 31.55 31.81
CA PRO A 227 5.13 31.75 30.72
C PRO A 227 6.40 30.91 30.90
N LEU A 228 6.81 30.57 32.12
CA LEU A 228 7.94 29.66 32.34
C LEU A 228 7.58 28.21 31.95
N THR A 229 6.41 27.74 32.34
CA THR A 229 5.91 26.39 32.01
C THR A 229 5.57 26.28 30.54
N LEU A 230 5.00 27.34 29.97
CA LEU A 230 4.64 27.44 28.57
C LEU A 230 5.89 27.60 27.71
N SER A 231 6.93 28.32 28.13
CA SER A 231 8.23 28.29 27.42
C SER A 231 8.93 26.93 27.56
N LEU A 232 8.96 26.33 28.75
CA LEU A 232 9.54 24.99 28.96
C LEU A 232 8.85 23.87 28.16
N ARG A 233 7.55 23.99 27.88
CA ARG A 233 6.80 22.97 27.13
C ARG A 233 6.58 23.31 25.66
N LEU A 234 6.39 24.58 25.33
CA LEU A 234 6.11 25.01 23.95
C LEU A 234 7.39 25.08 23.12
N ILE A 235 8.54 25.48 23.70
CA ILE A 235 9.81 25.54 22.95
C ILE A 235 10.23 24.15 22.45
N PRO A 236 10.24 23.08 23.27
CA PRO A 236 10.57 21.73 22.77
C PRO A 236 9.60 21.23 21.71
N VAL A 237 8.30 21.58 21.82
CA VAL A 237 7.30 21.21 20.81
C VAL A 237 7.52 21.97 19.51
N LEU A 238 7.87 23.25 19.58
CA LEU A 238 8.22 24.06 18.40
C LEU A 238 9.52 23.57 17.75
N ASP A 239 10.53 23.21 18.54
CA ASP A 239 11.78 22.63 18.05
C ASP A 239 11.56 21.24 17.43
N GLU A 240 10.68 20.41 18.03
CA GLU A 240 10.28 19.12 17.45
C GLU A 240 9.51 19.32 16.14
N LEU A 241 8.64 20.34 16.08
CA LEU A 241 7.89 20.69 14.88
C LEU A 241 8.82 21.20 13.77
N ASP A 242 9.80 22.05 14.09
CA ASP A 242 10.82 22.52 13.15
C ASP A 242 11.69 21.37 12.64
N GLY A 243 12.12 20.48 13.53
CA GLY A 243 12.83 19.25 13.16
C GLY A 243 12.01 18.35 12.23
N LYS A 244 10.71 18.16 12.50
CA LYS A 244 9.80 17.41 11.61
C LYS A 244 9.59 18.12 10.28
N LEU A 245 9.48 19.44 10.27
CA LEU A 245 9.34 20.24 9.05
C LEU A 245 10.60 20.14 8.19
N HIS A 246 11.79 20.23 8.80
CA HIS A 246 13.06 20.05 8.12
C HIS A 246 13.22 18.62 7.56
N GLN A 247 12.81 17.60 8.30
CA GLN A 247 12.77 16.22 7.80
C GLN A 247 11.79 16.05 6.63
N MET A 248 10.66 16.75 6.65
CA MET A 248 9.68 16.71 5.57
C MET A 248 10.22 17.39 4.30
N VAL A 249 10.85 18.56 4.44
CA VAL A 249 11.48 19.29 3.32
C VAL A 249 12.61 18.46 2.70
N THR A 250 13.50 17.90 3.51
CA THR A 250 14.59 17.04 3.01
C THR A 250 14.08 15.77 2.32
N ARG A 251 12.99 15.16 2.81
CA ARG A 251 12.30 14.07 2.10
C ARG A 251 11.70 14.52 0.78
N ALA A 252 11.07 15.70 0.74
CA ALA A 252 10.50 16.24 -0.49
C ALA A 252 11.58 16.50 -1.55
N ASP A 253 12.73 17.05 -1.14
CA ASP A 253 13.89 17.25 -2.02
C ASP A 253 14.44 15.90 -2.51
N GLN A 254 14.53 14.89 -1.65
CA GLN A 254 14.96 13.55 -2.03
C GLN A 254 13.97 12.88 -3.00
N MET A 255 12.66 13.03 -2.77
CA MET A 255 11.63 12.55 -3.69
C MET A 255 11.72 13.25 -5.04
N ASN A 256 11.98 14.56 -5.06
CA ASN A 256 12.15 15.32 -6.30
C ASN A 256 13.41 14.89 -7.06
N ALA A 257 14.54 14.68 -6.37
CA ALA A 257 15.76 14.16 -6.98
C ALA A 257 15.55 12.75 -7.57
N ASN A 258 14.85 11.87 -6.84
CA ASN A 258 14.49 10.53 -7.31
C ASN A 258 13.54 10.59 -8.52
N TRP A 259 12.57 11.51 -8.51
CA TRP A 259 11.66 11.74 -9.63
C TRP A 259 12.41 12.17 -10.90
N LEU A 260 13.33 13.13 -10.78
CA LEU A 260 14.19 13.56 -11.89
C LEU A 260 15.08 12.42 -12.41
N ALA A 261 15.64 11.61 -11.52
CA ALA A 261 16.41 10.42 -11.91
C ALA A 261 15.53 9.41 -12.67
N MET A 262 14.30 9.18 -12.20
CA MET A 262 13.34 8.31 -12.87
C MET A 262 12.96 8.85 -14.25
N GLN A 263 12.72 10.16 -14.36
CA GLN A 263 12.42 10.82 -15.65
C GLN A 263 13.57 10.66 -16.64
N ASN A 264 14.82 10.85 -16.21
CA ASN A 264 15.99 10.63 -17.06
C ASN A 264 16.10 9.16 -17.50
N SER A 265 15.81 8.21 -16.61
CA SER A 265 15.80 6.78 -16.97
C SER A 265 14.69 6.42 -17.97
N ALA A 266 13.53 7.09 -17.89
CA ALA A 266 12.43 6.88 -18.84
C ALA A 266 12.78 7.42 -20.23
N ILE A 267 13.43 8.59 -20.30
CA ILE A 267 13.93 9.15 -21.57
C ILE A 267 14.97 8.21 -22.21
N LEU A 268 15.90 7.68 -21.40
CA LEU A 268 16.88 6.69 -21.88
C LEU A 268 16.18 5.40 -22.37
N ALA A 269 15.18 4.92 -21.64
CA ALA A 269 14.39 3.76 -22.06
C ALA A 269 13.69 4.01 -23.40
N GLU A 270 13.10 5.18 -23.60
CA GLU A 270 12.48 5.56 -24.88
C GLU A 270 13.50 5.55 -26.03
N GLN A 271 14.70 6.09 -25.80
CA GLN A 271 15.79 6.07 -26.80
C GLN A 271 16.20 4.64 -27.15
N THR A 272 16.41 3.79 -26.14
CA THR A 272 16.76 2.37 -26.39
C THR A 272 15.66 1.60 -27.12
N ILE A 273 14.38 1.92 -26.88
CA ILE A 273 13.25 1.33 -27.61
C ILE A 273 13.26 1.77 -29.07
N ARG A 274 13.58 3.04 -29.36
CA ARG A 274 13.71 3.54 -30.74
C ARG A 274 14.86 2.85 -31.47
N GLU A 275 16.04 2.80 -30.86
CA GLU A 275 17.21 2.11 -31.43
C GLU A 275 16.92 0.62 -31.69
N PHE A 276 16.24 -0.05 -30.76
CA PHE A 276 15.83 -1.44 -30.93
C PHE A 276 14.83 -1.62 -32.08
N SER A 277 13.85 -0.71 -32.21
CA SER A 277 12.88 -0.71 -33.31
C SER A 277 13.56 -0.53 -34.67
N GLU A 278 14.52 0.40 -34.77
CA GLU A 278 15.32 0.62 -35.98
C GLU A 278 16.19 -0.60 -36.31
N ALA A 279 16.85 -1.20 -35.32
CA ALA A 279 17.60 -2.44 -35.52
C ALA A 279 16.72 -3.61 -35.96
N ALA A 280 15.52 -3.75 -35.38
CA ALA A 280 14.56 -4.80 -35.72
C ALA A 280 14.02 -4.65 -37.15
N THR A 281 13.70 -3.41 -37.57
CA THR A 281 13.28 -3.13 -38.95
C THR A 281 14.41 -3.38 -39.95
N GLY A 282 15.64 -3.00 -39.62
CA GLY A 282 16.84 -3.34 -40.41
C GLY A 282 17.07 -4.85 -40.55
N ALA A 283 16.96 -5.60 -39.45
CA ALA A 283 17.09 -7.05 -39.46
C ALA A 283 15.98 -7.73 -40.29
N SER A 284 14.75 -7.26 -40.19
CA SER A 284 13.62 -7.74 -41.01
C SER A 284 13.84 -7.51 -42.50
N ALA A 285 14.32 -6.32 -42.89
CA ALA A 285 14.66 -6.00 -44.27
C ALA A 285 15.78 -6.92 -44.80
N GLN A 286 16.80 -7.18 -43.99
CA GLN A 286 17.90 -8.09 -44.35
C GLN A 286 17.43 -9.54 -44.49
N LEU A 287 16.57 -10.02 -43.59
CA LEU A 287 15.97 -11.35 -43.69
C LEU A 287 15.14 -11.50 -44.96
N ASN A 288 14.32 -10.49 -45.30
CA ASN A 288 13.52 -10.49 -46.52
C ASN A 288 14.41 -10.54 -47.78
N LYS A 289 15.51 -9.78 -47.78
CA LYS A 289 16.52 -9.83 -48.85
C LYS A 289 17.16 -11.22 -48.96
N SER A 290 17.51 -11.86 -47.83
CA SER A 290 18.06 -13.22 -47.83
C SER A 290 17.03 -14.24 -48.34
N ALA A 291 15.75 -14.10 -47.98
CA ALA A 291 14.68 -14.97 -48.43
C ALA A 291 14.46 -14.82 -49.94
N GLN A 292 14.56 -13.60 -50.48
CA GLN A 292 14.48 -13.35 -51.91
C GLN A 292 15.67 -13.96 -52.67
N GLN A 293 16.88 -13.86 -52.11
CA GLN A 293 18.09 -14.50 -52.66
C GLN A 293 17.99 -16.03 -52.62
N ALA A 294 17.47 -16.61 -51.53
CA ALA A 294 17.26 -18.05 -51.42
C ALA A 294 16.23 -18.54 -52.46
N ARG A 295 15.16 -17.77 -52.70
CA ARG A 295 14.17 -18.08 -53.73
C ARG A 295 14.77 -18.02 -55.14
N SER A 296 15.58 -17.01 -55.47
CA SER A 296 16.21 -16.93 -56.79
C SER A 296 17.22 -18.06 -57.00
N ALA A 297 18.01 -18.41 -55.98
CA ALA A 297 18.91 -19.56 -56.02
C ALA A 297 18.16 -20.88 -56.24
N HIS A 298 17.03 -21.08 -55.53
CA HIS A 298 16.18 -22.26 -55.71
C HIS A 298 15.61 -22.35 -57.13
N ILE A 299 15.11 -21.25 -57.70
CA ILE A 299 14.62 -21.21 -59.08
C ILE A 299 15.74 -21.58 -60.07
N ALA A 300 16.94 -21.03 -59.87
CA ALA A 300 18.11 -21.35 -60.70
C ALA A 300 18.49 -22.85 -60.59
N GLN A 301 18.47 -23.43 -59.39
CA GLN A 301 18.73 -24.86 -59.17
C GLN A 301 17.69 -25.75 -59.86
N VAL A 302 16.41 -25.39 -59.79
CA VAL A 302 15.34 -26.10 -60.51
C VAL A 302 15.51 -25.98 -62.03
N ALA A 303 15.91 -24.82 -62.54
CA ALA A 303 16.20 -24.64 -63.96
C ALA A 303 17.41 -25.48 -64.41
N ALA A 304 18.48 -25.48 -63.62
CA ALA A 304 19.69 -26.26 -63.88
C ALA A 304 19.39 -27.77 -63.91
N SER A 305 18.68 -28.29 -62.90
CA SER A 305 18.29 -29.71 -62.85
C SER A 305 17.43 -30.13 -64.05
N ARG A 306 16.49 -29.28 -64.51
CA ARG A 306 15.74 -29.54 -65.75
C ARG A 306 16.65 -29.55 -66.99
N ALA A 307 17.64 -28.66 -67.06
CA ALA A 307 18.61 -28.66 -68.15
C ALA A 307 19.45 -29.95 -68.14
N THR A 308 19.87 -30.42 -66.97
CA THR A 308 20.58 -31.70 -66.81
C THR A 308 19.71 -32.88 -67.25
N LEU A 309 18.42 -32.90 -66.89
CA LEU A 309 17.48 -33.95 -67.34
C LEU A 309 17.30 -33.94 -68.86
N ARG A 310 17.20 -32.76 -69.48
CA ARG A 310 17.13 -32.64 -70.94
C ARG A 310 18.41 -33.14 -71.62
N LEU A 311 19.57 -32.82 -71.05
CA LEU A 311 20.85 -33.29 -71.54
C LEU A 311 20.96 -34.81 -71.41
N ALA A 312 20.59 -35.37 -70.26
CA ALA A 312 20.56 -36.82 -70.04
C ALA A 312 19.67 -37.52 -71.07
N GLY A 313 18.46 -37.00 -71.33
CA GLY A 313 17.59 -37.54 -72.37
C GLY A 313 18.18 -37.43 -73.79
N LYS A 314 18.96 -36.37 -74.09
CA LYS A 314 19.68 -36.26 -75.37
C LYS A 314 20.84 -37.25 -75.47
N ILE A 315 21.56 -37.50 -74.38
CA ILE A 315 22.61 -38.53 -74.33
C ILE A 315 22.00 -39.91 -74.50
N GLU A 316 20.87 -40.20 -73.87
CA GLU A 316 20.13 -41.45 -74.03
C GLU A 316 19.69 -41.67 -75.50
N GLN A 317 19.11 -40.65 -76.13
CA GLN A 317 18.76 -40.69 -77.56
C GLN A 317 19.98 -40.93 -78.45
N MET A 318 21.09 -40.25 -78.19
CA MET A 318 22.33 -40.43 -78.94
C MET A 318 22.92 -41.83 -78.73
N THR A 319 22.85 -42.36 -77.52
CA THR A 319 23.33 -43.71 -77.18
C THR A 319 22.47 -44.77 -77.89
N ALA A 320 21.14 -44.60 -77.92
CA ALA A 320 20.23 -45.45 -78.67
C ALA A 320 20.51 -45.41 -80.17
N ALA A 321 20.65 -44.22 -80.76
CA ALA A 321 20.98 -44.08 -82.18
C ALA A 321 22.37 -44.66 -82.52
N THR A 322 23.34 -44.56 -81.60
CA THR A 322 24.67 -45.16 -81.76
C THR A 322 24.61 -46.68 -81.69
N HIS A 323 23.84 -47.25 -80.75
CA HIS A 323 23.59 -48.68 -80.67
C HIS A 323 22.89 -49.21 -81.93
N GLU A 324 21.90 -48.49 -82.44
CA GLU A 324 21.24 -48.83 -83.70
C GLU A 324 22.23 -48.79 -84.87
N GLY A 325 23.06 -47.74 -84.97
CA GLY A 325 24.11 -47.64 -85.98
C GLY A 325 25.13 -48.78 -85.89
N LEU A 326 25.55 -49.15 -84.68
CA LEU A 326 26.43 -50.30 -84.44
C LEU A 326 25.77 -51.62 -84.83
N SER A 327 24.48 -51.81 -84.52
CA SER A 327 23.71 -52.99 -84.96
C SER A 327 23.69 -53.06 -86.48
N ARG A 328 23.40 -51.96 -87.18
CA ARG A 328 23.43 -51.93 -88.65
C ARG A 328 24.81 -52.25 -89.22
N ILE A 329 25.88 -51.73 -88.63
CA ILE A 329 27.25 -52.08 -89.03
C ILE A 329 27.52 -53.57 -88.78
N ASN A 330 27.08 -54.09 -87.64
CA ASN A 330 27.22 -55.50 -87.30
C ASN A 330 26.44 -56.40 -88.27
N ASP A 331 25.20 -56.04 -88.62
CA ASP A 331 24.37 -56.75 -89.60
C ASP A 331 24.99 -56.66 -91.00
N SER A 332 25.55 -55.51 -91.36
CA SER A 332 26.28 -55.32 -92.62
C SER A 332 27.54 -56.19 -92.67
N ALA A 333 28.29 -56.27 -91.57
CA ALA A 333 29.47 -57.11 -91.44
C ALA A 333 29.11 -58.60 -91.47
N ALA A 334 28.02 -59.01 -90.82
CA ALA A 334 27.50 -60.37 -90.86
C ALA A 334 27.05 -60.77 -92.28
N ALA A 335 26.36 -59.89 -93.01
CA ALA A 335 25.99 -60.11 -94.41
C ALA A 335 27.23 -60.19 -95.34
N LEU A 336 28.28 -59.44 -95.02
CA LEU A 336 29.55 -59.49 -95.75
C LEU A 336 30.33 -60.78 -95.44
N GLN A 337 30.30 -61.23 -94.18
CA GLN A 337 30.83 -62.53 -93.77
C GLN A 337 30.09 -63.68 -94.46
N GLU A 338 28.75 -63.62 -94.52
CA GLU A 338 27.91 -64.61 -95.22
C GLU A 338 28.28 -64.70 -96.72
N ARG A 339 28.48 -63.55 -97.37
CA ARG A 339 28.97 -63.46 -98.76
C ARG A 339 30.40 -63.99 -98.94
N LEU A 340 31.28 -63.80 -97.96
CA LEU A 340 32.65 -64.33 -98.01
C LEU A 340 32.69 -65.84 -97.73
N THR A 341 31.83 -66.37 -96.86
CA THR A 341 31.68 -67.81 -96.65
C THR A 341 31.07 -68.52 -97.86
N PHE A 342 30.22 -67.85 -98.64
CA PHE A 342 29.67 -68.42 -99.88
C PHE A 342 30.70 -68.53 -101.01
N HIS A 343 31.81 -67.77 -100.94
CA HIS A 343 32.91 -67.83 -101.91
C HIS A 343 34.06 -68.77 -101.51
N HIS A 344 33.90 -69.57 -100.45
CA HIS A 344 34.93 -70.48 -99.96
C HIS A 344 34.59 -71.98 -100.07
N LEU A 345 33.77 -72.34 -101.07
CA LEU A 345 33.60 -73.70 -101.56
C LEU A 345 34.09 -73.83 -103.01
N ASP A 346 35.33 -73.39 -103.29
CA ASP A 346 36.13 -73.99 -104.36
C ASP A 346 37.61 -73.63 -104.21
N SER A 347 38.36 -74.46 -103.50
CA SER A 347 39.77 -74.80 -103.78
C SER A 347 40.36 -75.52 -102.57
N GLY A 348 40.86 -76.73 -102.82
CA GLY A 348 41.41 -77.59 -101.79
C GLY A 348 42.81 -77.21 -101.32
N SER A 349 43.17 -77.85 -100.20
CA SER A 349 44.48 -78.45 -99.95
C SER A 349 45.69 -77.51 -99.81
N THR A 350 46.01 -77.14 -98.57
CA THR A 350 47.24 -77.44 -97.78
C THR A 350 47.25 -76.46 -96.60
N GLY A 351 47.37 -76.82 -95.32
CA GLY A 351 48.20 -77.86 -94.73
C GLY A 351 49.30 -77.20 -93.89
N TRP A 352 48.96 -76.49 -92.81
CA TRP A 352 49.92 -76.15 -91.74
C TRP A 352 49.23 -76.17 -90.37
N ASN A 353 49.61 -77.18 -89.59
CA ASN A 353 49.39 -77.28 -88.15
C ASN A 353 50.36 -76.36 -87.40
N LEU A 354 49.89 -75.71 -86.32
CA LEU A 354 50.47 -75.67 -84.96
C LEU A 354 49.77 -74.57 -84.08
N PRO A 355 49.89 -74.59 -82.73
CA PRO A 355 48.72 -74.73 -81.85
C PRO A 355 48.42 -73.51 -80.96
N TRP A 356 47.20 -73.52 -80.41
CA TRP A 356 46.64 -72.76 -79.28
C TRP A 356 47.53 -72.73 -78.00
N PRO A 357 47.30 -71.87 -76.96
CA PRO A 357 45.99 -71.34 -76.55
C PRO A 357 45.89 -69.92 -75.90
N LEU A 358 44.64 -69.43 -75.83
CA LEU A 358 43.97 -68.68 -74.74
C LEU A 358 44.78 -67.66 -73.91
N THR A 359 44.31 -66.41 -73.82
CA THR A 359 43.77 -65.88 -72.54
C THR A 359 42.89 -64.63 -72.74
N LEU A 360 41.63 -64.76 -72.30
CA LEU A 360 40.75 -63.66 -71.92
C LEU A 360 41.35 -62.89 -70.74
N MET A 361 41.34 -61.55 -70.80
CA MET A 361 41.21 -60.72 -69.60
C MET A 361 40.12 -59.68 -69.82
N LEU A 362 38.89 -60.11 -69.52
CA LEU A 362 37.84 -59.25 -69.02
C LEU A 362 38.20 -58.88 -67.58
N THR A 363 38.80 -57.71 -67.36
CA THR A 363 38.81 -57.13 -66.02
C THR A 363 37.44 -56.50 -65.76
N GLN A 364 36.56 -57.31 -65.19
CA GLN A 364 35.44 -56.87 -64.36
C GLN A 364 35.99 -55.89 -63.32
N ARG A 365 35.63 -54.61 -63.39
CA ARG A 365 35.66 -53.72 -62.22
C ARG A 365 34.24 -53.68 -61.64
N PRO A 366 34.08 -53.88 -60.33
CA PRO A 366 32.79 -53.77 -59.67
C PRO A 366 32.30 -52.32 -59.74
N CYS A 367 31.01 -52.17 -60.00
CA CYS A 367 30.27 -50.96 -59.65
C CYS A 367 30.29 -50.87 -58.12
N ASP A 368 31.16 -50.03 -57.58
CA ASP A 368 31.03 -49.60 -56.18
C ASP A 368 29.81 -48.70 -56.05
N ASP A 369 29.00 -49.01 -55.05
CA ASP A 369 27.85 -48.27 -54.57
C ASP A 369 28.17 -46.79 -54.41
N PHE A 370 27.49 -45.95 -55.20
CA PHE A 370 27.42 -44.51 -54.93
C PHE A 370 26.40 -44.29 -53.81
N VAL A 371 26.85 -44.46 -52.57
CA VAL A 371 26.11 -44.06 -51.37
C VAL A 371 25.94 -42.54 -51.38
N ILE A 372 24.68 -42.10 -51.44
CA ILE A 372 24.30 -40.72 -51.16
C ILE A 372 24.47 -40.51 -49.64
N ASP A 373 25.64 -40.05 -49.22
CA ASP A 373 25.87 -39.58 -47.86
C ASP A 373 25.22 -38.20 -47.67
N ARG A 374 24.14 -38.19 -46.89
CA ARG A 374 23.42 -37.01 -46.44
C ARG A 374 24.18 -36.42 -45.25
N ARG A 375 25.31 -35.75 -45.49
CA ARG A 375 26.02 -34.97 -44.46
C ARG A 375 25.63 -33.50 -44.51
N SER A 376 24.74 -33.15 -43.60
CA SER A 376 24.50 -31.81 -43.06
C SER A 376 25.81 -31.18 -42.56
N ARG A 377 26.24 -30.11 -43.23
CA ARG A 377 27.22 -29.15 -42.67
C ARG A 377 26.50 -28.19 -41.74
N ALA A 378 26.90 -28.19 -40.48
CA ALA A 378 26.77 -27.04 -39.59
C ALA A 378 28.19 -26.65 -39.13
N ALA A 379 28.56 -25.44 -39.53
CA ALA A 379 29.40 -24.45 -38.85
C ALA A 379 30.70 -24.87 -38.12
N HIS A 380 31.83 -24.41 -38.68
CA HIS A 380 33.01 -23.92 -37.93
C HIS A 380 33.29 -22.50 -38.45
N GLN A 381 33.20 -21.49 -37.59
CA GLN A 381 34.25 -20.91 -36.72
C GLN A 381 35.06 -19.84 -37.43
N ASP A 382 35.02 -18.64 -36.86
CA ASP A 382 36.15 -17.78 -36.50
C ASP A 382 35.56 -16.52 -35.84
N ALA A 383 36.19 -15.77 -34.95
CA ALA A 383 37.31 -15.89 -34.03
C ALA A 383 37.43 -14.48 -33.42
N THR A 384 37.69 -14.34 -32.13
CA THR A 384 38.66 -13.40 -31.53
C THR A 384 38.39 -13.25 -30.04
N ALA A 385 39.32 -13.77 -29.24
CA ALA A 385 39.51 -13.41 -27.85
C ALA A 385 40.94 -12.88 -27.72
N THR A 386 41.06 -11.64 -27.24
CA THR A 386 42.30 -11.02 -26.79
C THR A 386 42.40 -11.14 -25.26
N THR A 387 43.60 -11.50 -24.84
CA THR A 387 44.15 -11.57 -23.49
C THR A 387 44.28 -10.23 -22.78
N THR A 388 43.97 -10.17 -21.46
CA THR A 388 44.80 -9.49 -20.45
C THR A 388 44.47 -9.92 -18.99
N THR A 389 45.44 -10.65 -18.40
CA THR A 389 46.05 -10.54 -17.05
C THR A 389 45.24 -10.18 -15.78
N ALA A 390 45.13 -11.19 -14.90
CA ALA A 390 45.74 -11.35 -13.57
C ALA A 390 45.52 -10.35 -12.39
N GLY A 391 45.14 -10.94 -11.25
CA GLY A 391 45.22 -10.43 -9.87
C GLY A 391 43.92 -10.74 -9.10
N GLY A 392 43.77 -11.70 -8.18
CA GLY A 392 44.71 -12.38 -7.30
C GLY A 392 44.45 -11.96 -5.86
N THR A 393 43.57 -12.65 -5.12
CA THR A 393 43.69 -12.95 -3.68
C THR A 393 42.62 -13.93 -3.23
N ALA A 394 43.06 -15.03 -2.63
CA ALA A 394 42.26 -16.09 -2.06
C ALA A 394 41.65 -15.69 -0.71
N GLY A 395 40.44 -16.18 -0.45
CA GLY A 395 39.79 -16.14 0.87
C GLY A 395 38.84 -17.32 0.97
N LEU A 396 39.34 -18.42 1.54
CA LEU A 396 38.56 -19.61 1.89
C LEU A 396 37.51 -19.26 2.96
N GLY A 397 36.24 -19.46 2.63
CA GLY A 397 35.12 -19.34 3.57
C GLY A 397 34.05 -20.36 3.22
N LEU A 398 34.12 -21.53 3.85
CA LEU A 398 33.07 -22.55 3.84
C LEU A 398 31.75 -21.95 4.32
N ARG A 399 30.71 -21.97 3.48
CA ARG A 399 29.32 -21.73 3.87
C ARG A 399 28.44 -22.82 3.27
N PHE A 400 27.90 -23.66 4.15
CA PHE A 400 26.82 -24.60 3.85
C PHE A 400 25.61 -23.84 3.29
N ARG A 401 25.08 -24.29 2.16
CA ARG A 401 23.83 -23.79 1.57
C ARG A 401 22.91 -24.98 1.32
N PHE A 402 21.83 -25.06 2.10
CA PHE A 402 20.70 -25.94 1.84
C PHE A 402 20.02 -25.48 0.55
N GLY A 403 19.89 -26.40 -0.42
CA GLY A 403 19.17 -26.18 -1.67
C GLY A 403 17.69 -26.51 -1.50
N PHE A 404 16.83 -25.50 -1.68
CA PHE A 404 15.46 -25.71 -2.15
C PHE A 404 15.44 -25.34 -3.64
N GLY A 405 15.28 -26.34 -4.49
CA GLY A 405 15.13 -26.16 -5.93
C GLY A 405 13.71 -25.74 -6.28
N TYR A 406 13.56 -24.54 -6.83
CA TYR A 406 12.40 -24.14 -7.62
C TYR A 406 12.86 -23.91 -9.07
N PRO A 407 12.06 -24.30 -10.08
CA PRO A 407 12.49 -24.27 -11.48
C PRO A 407 12.46 -22.83 -12.01
N THR A 408 13.62 -22.20 -12.09
CA THR A 408 13.82 -20.95 -12.84
C THR A 408 13.98 -21.29 -14.32
N GLY A 409 12.91 -21.14 -15.09
CA GLY A 409 13.00 -21.40 -16.52
C GLY A 409 11.80 -20.93 -17.31
N LEU A 410 11.31 -19.69 -17.12
CA LEU A 410 10.38 -19.05 -18.07
C LEU A 410 10.12 -17.53 -17.84
N TYR A 411 10.97 -16.81 -17.11
CA TYR A 411 10.80 -15.36 -16.88
C TYR A 411 11.76 -14.45 -17.68
N GLY A 412 12.32 -14.97 -18.79
CA GLY A 412 13.28 -14.23 -19.61
C GLY A 412 12.78 -13.76 -20.97
N HIS A 413 11.55 -14.09 -21.37
CA HIS A 413 11.07 -13.72 -22.71
C HIS A 413 10.35 -12.36 -22.66
N PRO A 414 10.84 -11.32 -23.36
CA PRO A 414 10.23 -9.99 -23.37
C PRO A 414 8.77 -10.00 -23.86
N LEU A 415 8.40 -11.01 -24.66
CA LEU A 415 7.03 -11.22 -25.11
C LEU A 415 6.06 -11.60 -23.98
N ALA A 416 6.51 -12.31 -22.94
CA ALA A 416 5.67 -12.68 -21.80
C ALA A 416 5.37 -11.45 -20.92
N ILE A 417 6.33 -10.54 -20.79
CA ILE A 417 6.17 -9.28 -20.06
C ILE A 417 5.22 -8.34 -20.82
N LEU A 418 5.36 -8.25 -22.15
CA LEU A 418 4.43 -7.51 -23.01
C LEU A 418 3.00 -8.06 -22.96
N ALA A 419 2.83 -9.39 -22.95
CA ALA A 419 1.52 -10.01 -22.82
C ALA A 419 0.84 -9.70 -21.47
N LEU A 420 1.61 -9.71 -20.38
CA LEU A 420 1.11 -9.36 -19.04
C LEU A 420 0.77 -7.87 -18.90
N LEU A 421 1.54 -6.98 -19.55
CA LEU A 421 1.23 -5.55 -19.60
C LEU A 421 -0.02 -5.27 -20.45
N CYS A 422 -0.19 -5.92 -21.59
CA CYS A 422 -1.41 -5.82 -22.39
C CYS A 422 -2.65 -6.32 -21.64
N LEU A 423 -2.54 -7.45 -20.92
CA LEU A 423 -3.64 -7.98 -20.09
C LEU A 423 -4.01 -7.02 -18.95
N ARG A 424 -3.03 -6.39 -18.30
CA ARG A 424 -3.29 -5.34 -17.28
C ARG A 424 -3.97 -4.11 -17.88
N LEU A 425 -3.58 -3.69 -19.08
CA LEU A 425 -4.13 -2.50 -19.72
C LEU A 425 -5.58 -2.72 -20.18
N VAL A 426 -5.89 -3.90 -20.72
CA VAL A 426 -7.25 -4.32 -21.05
C VAL A 426 -8.12 -4.43 -19.79
N TRP A 427 -7.57 -4.96 -18.69
CA TRP A 427 -8.27 -5.04 -17.41
C TRP A 427 -8.59 -3.65 -16.83
N PHE A 428 -7.64 -2.70 -16.92
CA PHE A 428 -7.86 -1.31 -16.48
C PHE A 428 -8.90 -0.57 -17.33
N LEU A 429 -8.90 -0.78 -18.65
CA LEU A 429 -9.92 -0.21 -19.54
C LEU A 429 -11.31 -0.82 -19.30
N ALA A 430 -11.38 -2.13 -19.03
CA ALA A 430 -12.63 -2.80 -18.69
C ALA A 430 -13.20 -2.28 -17.35
N LEU A 431 -12.37 -2.06 -16.33
CA LEU A 431 -12.79 -1.49 -15.05
C LEU A 431 -13.14 -0.01 -15.12
N GLY A 432 -12.49 0.77 -16.00
CA GLY A 432 -12.82 2.17 -16.25
C GLY A 432 -14.20 2.36 -16.88
N LEU A 433 -14.59 1.46 -17.78
CA LEU A 433 -15.91 1.51 -18.44
C LEU A 433 -17.07 1.04 -17.54
N LEU A 434 -16.79 0.22 -16.53
CA LEU A 434 -17.80 -0.28 -15.57
C LEU A 434 -18.11 0.70 -14.42
N ARG A 435 -17.40 1.84 -14.31
CA ARG A 435 -17.48 2.71 -13.13
C ARG A 435 -17.97 4.14 -13.38
N SER A 436 -18.60 4.43 -14.52
CA SER A 436 -19.23 5.74 -14.79
C SER A 436 -20.76 5.66 -14.83
N PRO A 437 -21.47 5.77 -13.69
CA PRO A 437 -22.92 5.96 -13.66
C PRO A 437 -23.28 7.42 -13.36
N THR A 438 -22.78 8.40 -14.11
CA THR A 438 -23.19 9.81 -13.92
C THR A 438 -23.20 10.58 -15.24
N LEU A 439 -24.06 10.20 -16.18
CA LEU A 439 -24.59 11.13 -17.18
C LEU A 439 -26.02 10.69 -17.53
N VAL A 440 -26.91 11.69 -17.65
CA VAL A 440 -28.35 11.61 -17.97
C VAL A 440 -29.30 11.49 -16.77
N ARG A 441 -29.47 12.58 -16.04
CA ARG A 441 -30.80 13.07 -15.59
C ARG A 441 -30.80 14.61 -15.63
N LEU A 442 -31.24 15.15 -16.76
CA LEU A 442 -31.67 16.55 -16.91
C LEU A 442 -32.99 16.74 -16.14
N PRO A 443 -33.14 17.74 -15.26
CA PRO A 443 -34.42 18.06 -14.69
C PRO A 443 -35.24 18.89 -15.69
N TRP A 444 -36.41 18.35 -16.05
CA TRP A 444 -37.49 19.10 -16.66
C TRP A 444 -38.03 20.14 -15.67
N LEU A 445 -37.97 21.41 -16.04
CA LEU A 445 -38.74 22.51 -15.44
C LEU A 445 -40.19 22.42 -15.92
N PRO A 446 -41.21 22.54 -15.04
CA PRO A 446 -42.52 22.96 -15.45
C PRO A 446 -42.74 24.45 -15.19
N PHE A 447 -43.16 25.11 -16.25
CA PHE A 447 -43.84 26.39 -16.33
C PHE A 447 -45.26 26.26 -15.74
N PHE A 448 -45.65 27.15 -14.81
CA PHE A 448 -47.01 27.68 -14.54
C PHE A 448 -46.78 28.87 -13.57
N ALA A 449 -46.99 30.15 -13.91
CA ALA A 449 -48.19 30.91 -14.26
C ALA A 449 -49.22 31.06 -13.10
N ASN A 450 -49.45 32.33 -12.73
CA ASN A 450 -50.43 32.93 -11.77
C ASN A 450 -50.17 32.62 -10.28
N ASN A 451 -50.20 33.57 -9.34
CA ASN A 451 -50.87 34.86 -9.20
C ASN A 451 -50.00 35.83 -8.38
#